data_AF-A0A4Y8WCT0-F1
#
_entry.id   AF-A0A4Y8WCT0-F1
#
_cell.length_a   1.000
_cell.length_b   1.000
_cell.length_c   1.000
_cell.angle_alpha   90.00
_cell.angle_beta   90.00
_cell.angle_gamma   90.00
#
_symmetry.space_group_name_H-M   'P 1'
#
loop_
_entity.id
_entity.type
_entity.pdbx_description
1 polymer ?
#
loop_
_entity_poly.entity_id
_entity_poly.type
_entity_poly.pdbx_seq_one_letter_code
_entity_poly.pdbx_strand_id
1 'polypeptide(L)'
;MVDIESLLAPISDEAETGTYLKLDRSAYRSLRNSYNTAQSSFRQLIETPDASSDEALLDANDSNWAQLRQDAFDALTKSTKDIELLGWYIASQLFTAKPYQALADSTKVLTELVERYWSTLHPTLPENKLKSSDEQGIARELAEFRIKPLLQLVGESNDSTALFMPLQLISLIDEITYGDYLRAERSGELASLKEAAQSQFSSDVEETVMLLSQSYQHFSQAEAAIAKECQEIGVTPTSFRFVKANIANSINAIRFLTEEKFANWPLDDEFLPRKEETVEEVHTEVAPEASIAEPQAEMAAATSTTQSVESAAPTSNVTANDAAPSLNQALTTNATAFTSVGNLASRDHAFQELRKIAEYFKATEPHSPISFLLERAIRWGYMSLPELLQEMTGGNNNVMEHINQLTGMDNLDKVDLADKGEAFSPTVNMSNPVVSQAEVAQVSPSSVTLPTEESVPTQPIKTEETTSKSPDSLSDFEW
;
A
#
# COMPACT_ATOMS: atom_id res chain seq x y z
N MET A 1 -17.82 -3.32 12.78
CA MET A 1 -16.88 -2.71 13.74
C MET A 1 -15.99 -3.82 14.27
N VAL A 2 -14.72 -3.54 14.48
CA VAL A 2 -13.77 -4.53 15.02
C VAL A 2 -13.90 -4.57 16.54
N ASP A 3 -13.97 -5.77 17.11
CA ASP A 3 -13.97 -5.95 18.57
C ASP A 3 -12.53 -5.93 19.11
N ILE A 4 -12.05 -4.70 19.33
CA ILE A 4 -10.71 -4.40 19.86
C ILE A 4 -10.53 -5.01 21.26
N GLU A 5 -11.58 -5.06 22.09
CA GLU A 5 -11.50 -5.55 23.46
C GLU A 5 -11.27 -7.06 23.49
N SER A 6 -12.07 -7.84 22.77
CA SER A 6 -11.85 -9.30 22.66
C SER A 6 -10.51 -9.64 22.00
N LEU A 7 -10.08 -8.88 20.98
CA LEU A 7 -8.79 -9.08 20.33
C LEU A 7 -7.59 -8.81 21.25
N LEU A 8 -7.72 -7.92 22.23
CA LEU A 8 -6.65 -7.55 23.17
C LEU A 8 -6.79 -8.17 24.57
N ALA A 9 -7.85 -8.94 24.84
CA ALA A 9 -8.00 -9.73 26.07
C ALA A 9 -7.08 -10.98 26.05
N PRO A 10 -6.51 -11.39 27.19
CA PRO A 10 -5.67 -12.61 27.26
C PRO A 10 -6.47 -13.88 26.97
N ILE A 11 -5.81 -14.91 26.42
CA ILE A 11 -6.44 -16.20 26.06
C ILE A 11 -6.78 -17.03 27.31
N SER A 12 -5.88 -17.10 28.30
CA SER A 12 -6.19 -17.55 29.68
C SER A 12 -5.20 -16.96 30.69
N ASP A 13 -5.50 -17.10 31.98
CA ASP A 13 -4.63 -16.65 33.09
C ASP A 13 -3.26 -17.35 33.11
N GLU A 14 -3.18 -18.58 32.60
CA GLU A 14 -1.94 -19.38 32.53
C GLU A 14 -1.17 -19.21 31.22
N ALA A 15 -1.82 -18.68 30.18
CA ALA A 15 -1.28 -18.56 28.83
C ALA A 15 -1.91 -17.35 28.11
N GLU A 16 -1.50 -16.14 28.48
CA GLU A 16 -2.07 -14.87 27.99
C GLU A 16 -2.09 -14.78 26.44
N THR A 17 -1.08 -15.31 25.77
CA THR A 17 -0.97 -15.35 24.29
C THR A 17 -1.42 -16.66 23.67
N GLY A 18 -1.94 -17.61 24.45
CA GLY A 18 -2.35 -18.92 23.96
C GLY A 18 -1.21 -19.73 23.31
N THR A 19 -1.52 -20.46 22.26
CA THR A 19 -0.62 -21.43 21.63
C THR A 19 -0.13 -21.00 20.25
N TYR A 20 1.08 -21.41 19.85
CA TYR A 20 1.55 -21.18 18.49
C TYR A 20 0.87 -22.16 17.51
N LEU A 21 -0.21 -21.71 16.85
CA LEU A 21 -1.07 -22.58 16.05
C LEU A 21 -0.34 -23.31 14.91
N LYS A 22 0.80 -22.82 14.41
CA LYS A 22 1.60 -23.49 13.38
C LYS A 22 2.13 -24.87 13.80
N LEU A 23 2.12 -25.17 15.11
CA LEU A 23 2.40 -26.50 15.67
C LEU A 23 1.16 -27.42 15.62
N ASP A 24 -0.05 -26.87 15.77
CA ASP A 24 -1.31 -27.56 15.42
C ASP A 24 -1.49 -27.55 13.89
N ARG A 25 -0.94 -28.58 13.27
CA ARG A 25 -1.03 -28.86 11.82
C ARG A 25 -2.47 -29.05 11.30
N SER A 26 -3.48 -29.10 12.16
CA SER A 26 -4.90 -29.16 11.81
C SER A 26 -5.45 -27.73 11.78
N ALA A 27 -5.40 -27.02 12.91
CA ALA A 27 -5.95 -25.67 13.04
C ALA A 27 -5.30 -24.68 12.06
N TYR A 28 -3.96 -24.63 12.02
CA TYR A 28 -3.25 -23.71 11.12
C TYR A 28 -3.48 -24.01 9.64
N ARG A 29 -3.70 -25.28 9.25
CA ARG A 29 -4.03 -25.61 7.86
C ARG A 29 -5.43 -25.14 7.48
N SER A 30 -6.41 -25.23 8.39
CA SER A 30 -7.76 -24.72 8.13
C SER A 30 -7.71 -23.20 7.92
N LEU A 31 -7.06 -22.47 8.82
CA LEU A 31 -6.81 -21.02 8.72
C LEU A 31 -6.08 -20.65 7.42
N ARG A 32 -4.99 -21.34 7.09
CA ARG A 32 -4.21 -21.02 5.88
C ARG A 32 -4.96 -21.37 4.58
N ASN A 33 -5.79 -22.41 4.59
CA ASN A 33 -6.68 -22.69 3.47
C ASN A 33 -7.69 -21.56 3.28
N SER A 34 -8.33 -21.08 4.35
CA SER A 34 -9.25 -19.93 4.32
C SER A 34 -8.57 -18.68 3.72
N TYR A 35 -7.35 -18.38 4.17
CA TYR A 35 -6.53 -17.28 3.62
C TYR A 35 -6.19 -17.45 2.14
N ASN A 36 -5.74 -18.65 1.73
CA ASN A 36 -5.42 -18.95 0.34
C ASN A 36 -6.67 -18.83 -0.55
N THR A 37 -7.84 -19.24 -0.08
CA THR A 37 -9.11 -19.15 -0.83
C THR A 37 -9.52 -17.70 -1.03
N ALA A 38 -9.51 -16.87 0.01
CA ALA A 38 -9.84 -15.43 -0.09
C ALA A 38 -8.89 -14.68 -1.06
N GLN A 39 -7.59 -14.94 -0.96
CA GLN A 39 -6.58 -14.43 -1.90
C GLN A 39 -6.84 -14.90 -3.35
N SER A 40 -7.32 -16.14 -3.53
CA SER A 40 -7.59 -16.69 -4.86
C SER A 40 -8.86 -16.09 -5.50
N SER A 41 -9.95 -15.91 -4.74
CA SER A 41 -11.15 -15.24 -5.25
C SER A 41 -10.92 -13.77 -5.54
N PHE A 42 -10.11 -13.08 -4.72
CA PHE A 42 -9.76 -11.68 -4.99
C PHE A 42 -8.92 -11.53 -6.26
N ARG A 43 -7.95 -12.43 -6.47
CA ARG A 43 -7.21 -12.49 -7.73
C ARG A 43 -8.14 -12.75 -8.92
N GLN A 44 -9.04 -13.72 -8.80
CA GLN A 44 -10.00 -14.04 -9.86
C GLN A 44 -10.90 -12.85 -10.20
N LEU A 45 -11.33 -12.07 -9.20
CA LEU A 45 -12.11 -10.84 -9.38
C LEU A 45 -11.33 -9.74 -10.13
N ILE A 46 -10.01 -9.62 -9.88
CA ILE A 46 -9.14 -8.64 -10.55
C ILE A 46 -8.75 -9.07 -11.98
N GLU A 47 -8.45 -10.35 -12.18
CA GLU A 47 -7.93 -10.89 -13.45
C GLU A 47 -9.03 -11.18 -14.48
N THR A 48 -10.30 -11.24 -14.07
CA THR A 48 -11.43 -11.53 -14.97
C THR A 48 -11.99 -10.24 -15.59
N PRO A 49 -12.07 -10.11 -16.94
CA PRO A 49 -12.72 -8.98 -17.59
C PRO A 49 -14.20 -8.85 -17.19
N ASP A 50 -14.68 -7.62 -17.05
CA ASP A 50 -16.06 -7.27 -16.71
C ASP A 50 -16.62 -7.88 -15.40
N ALA A 51 -15.74 -8.38 -14.50
CA ALA A 51 -16.11 -9.06 -13.26
C ALA A 51 -16.92 -8.23 -12.26
N SER A 52 -16.92 -6.90 -12.38
CA SER A 52 -17.85 -6.01 -11.66
C SER A 52 -19.33 -6.22 -12.02
N SER A 53 -19.61 -6.99 -13.08
CA SER A 53 -20.95 -7.43 -13.50
C SER A 53 -21.23 -8.90 -13.18
N ASP A 54 -20.28 -9.63 -12.60
CA ASP A 54 -20.43 -11.04 -12.22
C ASP A 54 -20.73 -11.15 -10.71
N GLU A 55 -22.02 -11.13 -10.39
CA GLU A 55 -22.57 -11.27 -9.04
C GLU A 55 -22.02 -12.50 -8.31
N ALA A 56 -21.73 -13.61 -9.02
CA ALA A 56 -21.20 -14.82 -8.42
C ALA A 56 -19.70 -14.73 -8.06
N LEU A 57 -18.91 -13.92 -8.77
CA LEU A 57 -17.51 -13.63 -8.39
C LEU A 57 -17.44 -12.65 -7.21
N LEU A 58 -18.34 -11.67 -7.17
CA LEU A 58 -18.47 -10.72 -6.06
C LEU A 58 -18.91 -11.45 -4.77
N ASP A 59 -20.01 -12.19 -4.81
CA ASP A 59 -20.51 -13.00 -3.68
C ASP A 59 -19.45 -13.98 -3.17
N ALA A 60 -18.73 -14.66 -4.08
CA ALA A 60 -17.68 -15.61 -3.71
C ALA A 60 -16.49 -14.91 -3.04
N ASN A 61 -16.03 -13.77 -3.56
CA ASN A 61 -14.98 -12.98 -2.94
C ASN A 61 -15.37 -12.57 -1.51
N ASP A 62 -16.52 -11.93 -1.36
CA ASP A 62 -16.95 -11.35 -0.09
C ASP A 62 -17.25 -12.41 0.96
N SER A 63 -17.81 -13.56 0.54
CA SER A 63 -17.99 -14.74 1.39
C SER A 63 -16.65 -15.31 1.88
N ASN A 64 -15.65 -15.42 1.01
CA ASN A 64 -14.34 -15.96 1.39
C ASN A 64 -13.58 -15.02 2.34
N TRP A 65 -13.63 -13.70 2.10
CA TRP A 65 -13.04 -12.73 3.02
C TRP A 65 -13.80 -12.66 4.36
N ALA A 66 -15.12 -12.81 4.36
CA ALA A 66 -15.90 -12.93 5.59
C ALA A 66 -15.54 -14.18 6.39
N GLN A 67 -15.35 -15.34 5.72
CA GLN A 67 -14.92 -16.57 6.38
C GLN A 67 -13.51 -16.43 6.97
N LEU A 68 -12.53 -15.94 6.20
CA LEU A 68 -11.18 -15.67 6.70
C LEU A 68 -11.19 -14.73 7.92
N ARG A 69 -11.98 -13.65 7.84
CA ARG A 69 -12.10 -12.65 8.91
C ARG A 69 -12.68 -13.25 10.19
N GLN A 70 -13.66 -14.14 10.07
CA GLN A 70 -14.24 -14.88 11.20
C GLN A 70 -13.26 -15.91 11.76
N ASP A 71 -12.63 -16.73 10.91
CA ASP A 71 -11.65 -17.75 11.32
C ASP A 71 -10.46 -17.12 12.07
N ALA A 72 -9.93 -16.02 11.54
CA ALA A 72 -8.82 -15.29 12.15
C ALA A 72 -9.25 -14.61 13.46
N PHE A 73 -10.45 -14.03 13.53
CA PHE A 73 -10.99 -13.49 14.79
C PHE A 73 -11.14 -14.58 15.86
N ASP A 74 -11.70 -15.73 15.50
CA ASP A 74 -11.87 -16.85 16.42
C ASP A 74 -10.53 -17.40 16.92
N ALA A 75 -9.52 -17.50 16.04
CA ALA A 75 -8.17 -17.86 16.44
C ALA A 75 -7.54 -16.83 17.40
N LEU A 76 -7.65 -15.54 17.07
CA LEU A 76 -7.08 -14.41 17.82
C LEU A 76 -7.76 -14.15 19.17
N THR A 77 -9.00 -14.62 19.35
CA THR A 77 -9.77 -14.45 20.60
C THR A 77 -9.79 -15.70 21.47
N LYS A 78 -9.64 -16.91 20.91
CA LYS A 78 -9.85 -18.18 21.64
C LYS A 78 -8.63 -19.08 21.73
N SER A 79 -7.56 -18.85 20.96
CA SER A 79 -6.50 -19.85 20.80
C SER A 79 -5.07 -19.30 20.76
N THR A 80 -4.87 -18.07 20.28
CA THR A 80 -3.53 -17.50 20.10
C THR A 80 -3.55 -15.98 20.02
N LYS A 81 -2.42 -15.34 20.34
CA LYS A 81 -2.10 -13.96 19.91
C LYS A 81 -0.91 -14.07 18.95
N ASP A 82 -1.20 -14.00 17.64
CA ASP A 82 -0.24 -14.26 16.58
C ASP A 82 -0.27 -13.14 15.52
N ILE A 83 0.88 -12.50 15.26
CA ILE A 83 0.95 -11.36 14.34
C ILE A 83 0.93 -11.73 12.85
N GLU A 84 1.18 -13.01 12.49
CA GLU A 84 0.90 -13.50 11.13
C GLU A 84 -0.62 -13.53 10.89
N LEU A 85 -1.37 -14.07 11.86
CA LEU A 85 -2.83 -14.17 11.78
C LEU A 85 -3.51 -12.79 11.93
N LEU A 86 -2.99 -11.90 12.78
CA LEU A 86 -3.47 -10.52 12.86
C LEU A 86 -3.22 -9.77 11.54
N GLY A 87 -2.11 -10.03 10.84
CA GLY A 87 -1.89 -9.49 9.50
C GLY A 87 -2.96 -9.93 8.50
N TRP A 88 -3.37 -11.20 8.53
CA TRP A 88 -4.47 -11.70 7.69
C TRP A 88 -5.81 -11.08 8.09
N TYR A 89 -6.06 -10.89 9.40
CA TYR A 89 -7.25 -10.22 9.90
C TYR A 89 -7.31 -8.74 9.46
N ILE A 90 -6.22 -7.98 9.56
CA ILE A 90 -6.12 -6.58 9.10
C ILE A 90 -6.41 -6.49 7.60
N ALA A 91 -5.76 -7.34 6.79
CA ALA A 91 -6.02 -7.39 5.35
C ALA A 91 -7.51 -7.66 5.03
N SER A 92 -8.15 -8.56 5.79
CA SER A 92 -9.57 -8.87 5.61
C SER A 92 -10.53 -7.73 5.98
N GLN A 93 -10.09 -6.67 6.68
CA GLN A 93 -10.96 -5.53 7.02
C GLN A 93 -11.29 -4.65 5.82
N LEU A 94 -10.43 -4.66 4.80
CA LEU A 94 -10.65 -3.96 3.53
C LEU A 94 -11.82 -4.52 2.71
N PHE A 95 -12.31 -5.71 3.08
CA PHE A 95 -13.47 -6.40 2.49
C PHE A 95 -14.67 -6.35 3.45
N THR A 96 -14.97 -5.15 3.97
CA THR A 96 -16.13 -4.87 4.82
C THR A 96 -16.87 -3.62 4.36
N ALA A 97 -18.12 -3.46 4.76
CA ALA A 97 -18.95 -2.28 4.43
C ALA A 97 -18.47 -0.94 5.05
N LYS A 98 -17.41 -0.94 5.87
CA LYS A 98 -16.73 0.27 6.38
C LYS A 98 -15.22 0.01 6.43
N PRO A 99 -14.53 -0.09 5.27
CA PRO A 99 -13.19 -0.65 5.21
C PRO A 99 -12.14 0.20 5.91
N TYR A 100 -12.21 1.53 5.80
CA TYR A 100 -11.27 2.43 6.49
C TYR A 100 -11.47 2.46 8.00
N GLN A 101 -12.71 2.31 8.49
CA GLN A 101 -12.95 2.23 9.94
C GLN A 101 -12.42 0.92 10.51
N ALA A 102 -12.71 -0.20 9.84
CA ALA A 102 -12.20 -1.49 10.25
C ALA A 102 -10.67 -1.60 10.10
N LEU A 103 -10.05 -0.91 9.13
CA LEU A 103 -8.59 -0.77 9.03
C LEU A 103 -8.02 0.04 10.21
N ALA A 104 -8.60 1.20 10.54
CA ALA A 104 -8.16 2.02 11.67
C ALA A 104 -8.26 1.26 13.00
N ASP A 105 -9.40 0.59 13.25
CA ASP A 105 -9.61 -0.22 14.44
C ASP A 105 -8.62 -1.40 14.54
N SER A 106 -8.39 -2.13 13.43
CA SER A 106 -7.54 -3.35 13.45
C SER A 106 -6.03 -3.05 13.42
N THR A 107 -5.61 -1.94 12.83
CA THR A 107 -4.21 -1.47 12.91
C THR A 107 -3.84 -0.99 14.32
N LYS A 108 -4.81 -0.45 15.07
CA LYS A 108 -4.64 -0.17 16.50
C LYS A 108 -4.33 -1.43 17.31
N VAL A 109 -5.05 -2.52 17.04
CA VAL A 109 -4.80 -3.83 17.68
C VAL A 109 -3.36 -4.29 17.45
N LEU A 110 -2.77 -4.08 16.27
CA LEU A 110 -1.36 -4.46 16.01
C LEU A 110 -0.37 -3.70 16.93
N THR A 111 -0.61 -2.42 17.18
CA THR A 111 0.21 -1.61 18.10
C THR A 111 0.09 -2.15 19.51
N GLU A 112 -1.14 -2.22 20.04
CA GLU A 112 -1.37 -2.63 21.42
C GLU A 112 -0.99 -4.11 21.68
N LEU A 113 -1.11 -5.00 20.68
CA LEU A 113 -0.71 -6.40 20.84
C LEU A 113 0.81 -6.58 20.92
N VAL A 114 1.58 -5.76 20.19
CA VAL A 114 3.05 -5.71 20.36
C VAL A 114 3.38 -5.16 21.75
N GLU A 115 2.86 -4.00 22.13
CA GLU A 115 3.19 -3.34 23.40
C GLU A 115 2.80 -4.16 24.64
N ARG A 116 1.67 -4.87 24.61
CA ARG A 116 1.19 -5.68 25.75
C ARG A 116 1.91 -7.02 25.89
N TYR A 117 2.22 -7.70 24.77
CA TYR A 117 2.52 -9.13 24.79
C TYR A 117 3.85 -9.54 24.17
N TRP A 118 4.69 -8.61 23.69
CA TRP A 118 5.88 -8.90 22.88
C TRP A 118 6.71 -10.13 23.33
N SER A 119 6.99 -10.29 24.62
CA SER A 119 7.78 -11.42 25.13
C SER A 119 7.20 -12.79 24.77
N THR A 120 5.89 -12.98 24.95
CA THR A 120 5.14 -14.23 24.75
C THR A 120 4.36 -14.29 23.44
N LEU A 121 4.39 -13.22 22.63
CA LEU A 121 3.67 -13.07 21.37
C LEU A 121 4.11 -14.10 20.32
N HIS A 122 3.16 -14.64 19.55
CA HIS A 122 3.43 -15.52 18.42
C HIS A 122 3.56 -14.73 17.10
N PRO A 123 4.23 -15.23 16.06
CA PRO A 123 4.97 -16.49 15.97
C PRO A 123 6.15 -16.62 16.94
N THR A 124 6.46 -17.85 17.37
CA THR A 124 7.59 -18.15 18.27
C THR A 124 8.33 -19.42 17.85
N LEU A 125 9.62 -19.53 18.15
CA LEU A 125 10.41 -20.75 17.88
C LEU A 125 10.20 -21.77 19.01
N PRO A 126 9.90 -23.04 18.70
CA PRO A 126 9.99 -24.12 19.69
C PRO A 126 11.41 -24.24 20.26
N GLU A 127 11.54 -24.58 21.53
CA GLU A 127 12.84 -24.73 22.21
C GLU A 127 13.83 -25.61 21.44
N ASN A 128 13.35 -26.71 20.85
CA ASN A 128 14.16 -27.64 20.05
C ASN A 128 14.51 -27.13 18.63
N LYS A 129 14.28 -25.85 18.35
CA LYS A 129 14.67 -25.14 17.12
C LYS A 129 15.60 -23.95 17.37
N LEU A 130 15.79 -23.52 18.62
CA LEU A 130 16.79 -22.54 19.00
C LEU A 130 18.20 -23.12 18.80
N LYS A 131 19.15 -22.28 18.37
CA LYS A 131 20.56 -22.66 18.15
C LYS A 131 21.46 -22.10 19.24
N SER A 132 21.14 -20.89 19.71
CA SER A 132 21.79 -20.23 20.83
C SER A 132 21.43 -20.89 22.16
N SER A 133 22.39 -20.86 23.09
CA SER A 133 22.22 -21.33 24.47
C SER A 133 22.35 -20.21 25.52
N ASP A 134 22.64 -18.99 25.07
CA ASP A 134 22.60 -17.77 25.87
C ASP A 134 21.28 -17.01 25.66
N GLU A 135 20.84 -16.29 26.70
CA GLU A 135 19.58 -15.56 26.74
C GLU A 135 19.47 -14.50 25.62
N GLN A 136 20.56 -13.82 25.26
CA GLN A 136 20.54 -12.78 24.24
C GLN A 136 20.46 -13.35 22.83
N GLY A 137 21.18 -14.45 22.54
CA GLY A 137 21.06 -15.19 21.30
C GLY A 137 19.66 -15.78 21.09
N ILE A 138 19.07 -16.36 22.14
CA ILE A 138 17.69 -16.87 22.11
C ILE A 138 16.70 -15.74 21.83
N ALA A 139 16.84 -14.59 22.48
CA ALA A 139 15.97 -13.43 22.23
C ALA A 139 16.05 -12.92 20.79
N ARG A 140 17.24 -12.92 20.18
CA ARG A 140 17.43 -12.59 18.75
C ARG A 140 16.70 -13.57 17.83
N GLU A 141 16.94 -14.87 17.99
CA GLU A 141 16.30 -15.89 17.14
C GLU A 141 14.76 -15.84 17.25
N LEU A 142 14.22 -15.57 18.44
CA LEU A 142 12.78 -15.38 18.66
C LEU A 142 12.24 -14.14 17.96
N ALA A 143 12.89 -12.99 18.11
CA ALA A 143 12.45 -11.74 17.49
C ALA A 143 12.53 -11.77 15.96
N GLU A 144 13.64 -12.27 15.39
CA GLU A 144 13.80 -12.45 13.93
C GLU A 144 12.71 -13.35 13.35
N PHE A 145 12.39 -14.45 14.04
CA PHE A 145 11.34 -15.37 13.62
C PHE A 145 9.93 -14.75 13.73
N ARG A 146 9.67 -14.00 14.81
CA ARG A 146 8.39 -13.34 15.08
C ARG A 146 8.05 -12.26 14.05
N ILE A 147 8.99 -11.37 13.74
CA ILE A 147 8.72 -10.23 12.83
C ILE A 147 8.63 -10.65 11.36
N LYS A 148 9.33 -11.71 10.95
CA LYS A 148 9.45 -12.08 9.52
C LYS A 148 8.10 -12.24 8.79
N PRO A 149 7.05 -12.87 9.36
CA PRO A 149 5.75 -12.98 8.68
C PRO A 149 4.98 -11.68 8.48
N LEU A 150 5.34 -10.58 9.16
CA LEU A 150 4.74 -9.25 8.93
C LEU A 150 4.95 -8.75 7.49
N LEU A 151 5.97 -9.26 6.78
CA LEU A 151 6.18 -8.96 5.36
C LEU A 151 4.95 -9.28 4.49
N GLN A 152 4.13 -10.27 4.87
CA GLN A 152 2.86 -10.57 4.18
C GLN A 152 1.83 -9.43 4.30
N LEU A 153 1.92 -8.60 5.35
CA LEU A 153 1.07 -7.43 5.55
C LEU A 153 1.73 -6.18 4.94
N VAL A 154 2.98 -5.91 5.32
CA VAL A 154 3.63 -4.61 5.11
C VAL A 154 4.40 -4.47 3.78
N GLY A 155 4.72 -5.59 3.12
CA GLY A 155 5.39 -5.67 1.82
C GLY A 155 6.91 -5.42 1.84
N GLU A 156 7.58 -5.89 0.78
CA GLU A 156 9.00 -5.59 0.46
C GLU A 156 9.12 -4.54 -0.69
N SER A 157 7.98 -4.13 -1.23
CA SER A 157 7.80 -3.17 -2.32
C SER A 157 6.43 -2.48 -2.17
N ASN A 158 6.20 -1.36 -2.88
CA ASN A 158 4.91 -0.63 -2.82
C ASN A 158 3.71 -1.52 -3.22
N ASP A 159 3.97 -2.53 -4.06
CA ASP A 159 3.01 -3.41 -4.72
C ASP A 159 2.89 -4.81 -4.12
N SER A 160 3.72 -5.15 -3.12
CA SER A 160 3.67 -6.45 -2.41
C SER A 160 3.02 -6.40 -1.01
N THR A 161 2.47 -5.26 -0.61
CA THR A 161 1.70 -5.15 0.64
C THR A 161 0.31 -5.79 0.47
N ALA A 162 -0.27 -6.32 1.55
CA ALA A 162 -1.64 -6.86 1.50
C ALA A 162 -2.72 -5.79 1.25
N LEU A 163 -2.36 -4.50 1.37
CA LEU A 163 -3.27 -3.38 1.21
C LEU A 163 -3.21 -2.74 -0.19
N PHE A 164 -2.14 -2.97 -0.96
CA PHE A 164 -1.90 -2.27 -2.22
C PHE A 164 -3.02 -2.41 -3.25
N MET A 165 -3.46 -3.64 -3.53
CA MET A 165 -4.55 -3.89 -4.49
C MET A 165 -5.93 -3.54 -3.93
N PRO A 166 -6.33 -3.92 -2.69
CA PRO A 166 -7.63 -3.54 -2.17
C PRO A 166 -7.82 -2.03 -2.04
N LEU A 167 -6.81 -1.27 -1.60
CA LEU A 167 -6.90 0.20 -1.53
C LEU A 167 -7.07 0.88 -2.90
N GLN A 168 -6.75 0.22 -4.01
CA GLN A 168 -7.03 0.73 -5.36
C GLN A 168 -8.48 0.49 -5.82
N LEU A 169 -9.22 -0.40 -5.17
CA LEU A 169 -10.58 -0.80 -5.56
C LEU A 169 -11.67 -0.26 -4.61
N ILE A 170 -11.30 0.19 -3.42
CA ILE A 170 -12.20 0.85 -2.49
C ILE A 170 -12.41 2.31 -2.91
N SER A 171 -13.65 2.80 -2.79
CA SER A 171 -14.01 4.21 -2.95
C SER A 171 -13.27 5.11 -1.96
N LEU A 172 -12.57 6.12 -2.47
CA LEU A 172 -12.05 7.24 -1.68
C LEU A 172 -13.12 8.32 -1.46
N ILE A 173 -13.93 8.59 -2.49
CA ILE A 173 -14.89 9.69 -2.56
C ILE A 173 -16.11 9.16 -3.33
N ASP A 174 -17.19 8.80 -2.63
CA ASP A 174 -18.44 8.28 -3.23
C ASP A 174 -18.18 7.05 -4.14
N GLU A 175 -18.21 7.22 -5.47
CA GLU A 175 -17.92 6.16 -6.46
C GLU A 175 -16.47 6.19 -7.01
N ILE A 176 -15.65 7.19 -6.63
CA ILE A 176 -14.28 7.35 -7.15
C ILE A 176 -13.27 6.56 -6.30
N THR A 177 -12.57 5.63 -6.93
CA THR A 177 -11.50 4.82 -6.30
C THR A 177 -10.11 5.46 -6.45
N TYR A 178 -9.14 4.99 -5.65
CA TYR A 178 -7.72 5.33 -5.87
C TYR A 178 -7.18 4.75 -7.19
N GLY A 179 -7.73 3.63 -7.68
CA GLY A 179 -7.41 3.07 -8.98
C GLY A 179 -7.79 4.02 -10.14
N ASP A 180 -8.87 4.78 -9.99
CA ASP A 180 -9.31 5.77 -10.98
C ASP A 180 -8.48 7.05 -10.94
N TYR A 181 -8.01 7.48 -9.76
CA TYR A 181 -6.96 8.50 -9.66
C TYR A 181 -5.72 8.09 -10.47
N LEU A 182 -5.21 6.87 -10.24
CA LEU A 182 -4.05 6.36 -10.98
C LEU A 182 -4.34 6.17 -12.47
N ARG A 183 -5.59 5.87 -12.87
CA ARG A 183 -6.01 5.80 -14.28
C ARG A 183 -5.94 7.18 -14.93
N ALA A 184 -6.57 8.18 -14.31
CA ALA A 184 -6.63 9.56 -14.77
C ALA A 184 -5.25 10.25 -14.80
N GLU A 185 -4.35 9.92 -13.87
CA GLU A 185 -2.97 10.39 -13.88
C GLU A 185 -2.19 9.89 -15.11
N ARG A 186 -2.43 8.62 -15.52
CA ARG A 186 -1.78 8.01 -16.69
C ARG A 186 -2.41 8.42 -18.03
N SER A 187 -3.70 8.76 -18.07
CA SER A 187 -4.38 9.26 -19.28
C SER A 187 -4.32 10.78 -19.45
N GLY A 188 -3.99 11.53 -18.40
CA GLY A 188 -4.01 12.99 -18.38
C GLY A 188 -5.38 13.60 -18.05
N GLU A 189 -6.33 12.80 -17.57
CA GLU A 189 -7.74 13.16 -17.36
C GLU A 189 -8.01 13.67 -15.92
N LEU A 190 -6.98 13.86 -15.09
CA LEU A 190 -7.07 14.31 -13.69
C LEU A 190 -7.97 15.54 -13.47
N ALA A 191 -8.04 16.47 -14.42
CA ALA A 191 -8.92 17.64 -14.32
C ALA A 191 -10.42 17.26 -14.34
N SER A 192 -10.79 16.28 -15.17
CA SER A 192 -12.16 15.75 -15.24
C SER A 192 -12.52 14.95 -13.98
N LEU A 193 -11.58 14.11 -13.50
CA LEU A 193 -11.76 13.37 -12.25
C LEU A 193 -11.88 14.32 -11.04
N LYS A 194 -11.14 15.43 -11.04
CA LYS A 194 -11.24 16.46 -10.00
C LYS A 194 -12.61 17.14 -9.99
N GLU A 195 -13.17 17.49 -11.15
CA GLU A 195 -14.53 18.03 -11.25
C GLU A 195 -15.58 17.04 -10.74
N ALA A 196 -15.47 15.76 -11.10
CA ALA A 196 -16.35 14.70 -10.61
C ALA A 196 -16.26 14.53 -9.08
N ALA A 197 -15.05 14.41 -8.53
CA ALA A 197 -14.81 14.31 -7.09
C ALA A 197 -15.34 15.53 -6.32
N GLN A 198 -15.21 16.73 -6.88
CA GLN A 198 -15.78 17.95 -6.31
C GLN A 198 -17.32 18.01 -6.39
N SER A 199 -17.97 17.24 -7.27
CA SER A 199 -19.42 17.11 -7.30
C SER A 199 -19.95 16.09 -6.29
N GLN A 200 -19.14 15.08 -5.96
CA GLN A 200 -19.46 13.99 -5.04
C GLN A 200 -19.03 14.23 -3.58
N PHE A 201 -18.30 15.32 -3.30
CA PHE A 201 -17.76 15.62 -1.98
C PHE A 201 -18.83 15.70 -0.87
N SER A 202 -18.63 14.94 0.20
CA SER A 202 -19.48 14.87 1.39
C SER A 202 -18.66 14.89 2.69
N SER A 203 -19.33 14.91 3.85
CA SER A 203 -18.73 14.69 5.18
C SER A 203 -17.90 13.41 5.28
N ASP A 204 -18.26 12.41 4.48
CA ASP A 204 -17.75 11.05 4.61
C ASP A 204 -16.35 10.94 3.98
N VAL A 205 -15.98 11.91 3.13
CA VAL A 205 -14.61 12.15 2.65
C VAL A 205 -13.71 12.61 3.79
N GLU A 206 -14.21 13.46 4.70
CA GLU A 206 -13.47 13.89 5.89
C GLU A 206 -13.33 12.75 6.91
N GLU A 207 -14.38 11.96 7.15
CA GLU A 207 -14.29 10.71 7.94
C GLU A 207 -13.22 9.79 7.34
N THR A 208 -13.21 9.62 6.01
CA THR A 208 -12.24 8.78 5.28
C THR A 208 -10.79 9.27 5.43
N VAL A 209 -10.53 10.58 5.27
CA VAL A 209 -9.20 11.17 5.48
C VAL A 209 -8.72 10.94 6.92
N MET A 210 -9.60 11.10 7.90
CA MET A 210 -9.28 10.92 9.32
C MET A 210 -9.05 9.45 9.71
N LEU A 211 -9.75 8.50 9.09
CA LEU A 211 -9.56 7.06 9.30
C LEU A 211 -8.28 6.54 8.60
N LEU A 212 -7.95 7.07 7.42
CA LEU A 212 -6.67 6.82 6.76
C LEU A 212 -5.49 7.38 7.58
N SER A 213 -5.63 8.60 8.14
CA SER A 213 -4.66 9.18 9.08
C SER A 213 -4.46 8.27 10.29
N GLN A 214 -5.52 7.85 10.99
CA GLN A 214 -5.42 6.92 12.12
C GLN A 214 -4.69 5.62 11.73
N SER A 215 -5.02 5.04 10.58
CA SER A 215 -4.35 3.83 10.07
C SER A 215 -2.85 4.05 9.83
N TYR A 216 -2.45 5.20 9.29
CA TYR A 216 -1.04 5.59 9.10
C TYR A 216 -0.31 5.75 10.45
N GLN A 217 -0.95 6.39 11.43
CA GLN A 217 -0.37 6.62 12.75
C GLN A 217 -0.23 5.31 13.55
N HIS A 218 -1.23 4.42 13.55
CA HIS A 218 -1.13 3.10 14.16
C HIS A 218 -0.02 2.25 13.52
N PHE A 219 0.11 2.24 12.19
CA PHE A 219 1.25 1.56 11.55
C PHE A 219 2.60 2.19 11.92
N SER A 220 2.68 3.51 12.15
CA SER A 220 3.91 4.16 12.63
C SER A 220 4.24 3.83 14.08
N GLN A 221 3.23 3.71 14.94
CA GLN A 221 3.38 3.31 16.34
C GLN A 221 3.82 1.83 16.45
N ALA A 222 3.19 0.93 15.69
CA ALA A 222 3.60 -0.47 15.60
C ALA A 222 5.04 -0.64 15.06
N GLU A 223 5.42 0.11 14.02
CA GLU A 223 6.81 0.12 13.50
C GLU A 223 7.79 0.59 14.59
N ALA A 224 7.46 1.64 15.34
CA ALA A 224 8.30 2.16 16.42
C ALA A 224 8.41 1.21 17.62
N ALA A 225 7.32 0.56 18.02
CA ALA A 225 7.30 -0.44 19.09
C ALA A 225 8.17 -1.66 18.73
N ILE A 226 8.01 -2.22 17.53
CA ILE A 226 8.85 -3.33 17.04
C ILE A 226 10.31 -2.88 16.91
N ALA A 227 10.57 -1.66 16.42
CA ALA A 227 11.92 -1.13 16.30
C ALA A 227 12.65 -1.01 17.64
N LYS A 228 11.97 -0.53 18.69
CA LYS A 228 12.49 -0.50 20.06
C LYS A 228 12.91 -1.90 20.52
N GLU A 229 11.98 -2.85 20.48
CA GLU A 229 12.22 -4.22 20.97
C GLU A 229 13.34 -4.93 20.19
N CYS A 230 13.42 -4.72 18.87
CA CYS A 230 14.51 -5.25 18.06
C CYS A 230 15.86 -4.57 18.37
N GLN A 231 15.87 -3.26 18.62
CA GLN A 231 17.08 -2.50 18.87
C GLN A 231 17.74 -2.84 20.21
N GLU A 232 16.97 -3.16 21.25
CA GLU A 232 17.50 -3.56 22.57
C GLU A 232 18.32 -4.85 22.53
N ILE A 233 18.01 -5.76 21.60
CA ILE A 233 18.72 -7.04 21.38
C ILE A 233 19.68 -7.02 20.17
N GLY A 234 19.59 -6.01 19.31
CA GLY A 234 20.44 -5.85 18.11
C GLY A 234 19.94 -6.62 16.87
N VAL A 235 18.63 -6.79 16.73
CA VAL A 235 17.96 -7.30 15.52
C VAL A 235 17.59 -6.12 14.61
N THR A 236 17.63 -6.31 13.29
CA THR A 236 17.12 -5.33 12.33
C THR A 236 15.58 -5.43 12.24
N PRO A 237 14.82 -4.37 12.57
CA PRO A 237 13.36 -4.42 12.50
C PRO A 237 12.82 -4.41 11.07
N THR A 238 11.64 -5.00 10.87
CA THR A 238 10.88 -4.90 9.63
C THR A 238 10.32 -3.49 9.47
N SER A 239 10.64 -2.80 8.36
CA SER A 239 10.07 -1.48 8.09
C SER A 239 8.68 -1.57 7.45
N PHE A 240 7.80 -0.66 7.86
CA PHE A 240 6.41 -0.54 7.42
C PHE A 240 6.26 0.53 6.32
N ARG A 241 7.37 1.04 5.77
CA ARG A 241 7.38 2.16 4.80
C ARG A 241 6.42 1.96 3.62
N PHE A 242 6.29 0.74 3.09
CA PHE A 242 5.48 0.48 1.89
C PHE A 242 3.97 0.53 2.18
N VAL A 243 3.49 -0.15 3.23
CA VAL A 243 2.07 -0.05 3.63
C VAL A 243 1.69 1.38 4.03
N LYS A 244 2.57 2.10 4.74
CA LYS A 244 2.35 3.51 5.08
C LYS A 244 2.34 4.40 3.83
N ALA A 245 3.14 4.10 2.81
CA ALA A 245 3.10 4.80 1.53
C ALA A 245 1.79 4.54 0.76
N ASN A 246 1.21 3.33 0.80
CA ASN A 246 -0.10 3.09 0.18
C ASN A 246 -1.20 3.97 0.80
N ILE A 247 -1.22 4.07 2.13
CA ILE A 247 -2.19 4.90 2.88
C ILE A 247 -1.94 6.39 2.61
N ALA A 248 -0.70 6.86 2.69
CA ALA A 248 -0.33 8.24 2.38
C ALA A 248 -0.72 8.65 0.95
N ASN A 249 -0.54 7.76 -0.03
CA ASN A 249 -0.95 8.03 -1.41
C ASN A 249 -2.49 8.16 -1.55
N SER A 250 -3.26 7.36 -0.80
CA SER A 250 -4.73 7.47 -0.76
C SER A 250 -5.16 8.83 -0.19
N ILE A 251 -4.53 9.28 0.90
CA ILE A 251 -4.76 10.60 1.50
C ILE A 251 -4.40 11.73 0.50
N ASN A 252 -3.24 11.62 -0.16
CA ASN A 252 -2.77 12.61 -1.13
C ASN A 252 -3.65 12.68 -2.39
N ALA A 253 -4.22 11.55 -2.84
CA ALA A 253 -5.20 11.52 -3.92
C ALA A 253 -6.49 12.25 -3.54
N ILE A 254 -7.03 12.00 -2.33
CA ILE A 254 -8.18 12.75 -1.81
C ILE A 254 -7.86 14.25 -1.75
N ARG A 255 -6.68 14.62 -1.23
CA ARG A 255 -6.22 16.01 -1.16
C ARG A 255 -6.20 16.67 -2.54
N PHE A 256 -5.51 16.07 -3.52
CA PHE A 256 -5.41 16.62 -4.87
C PHE A 256 -6.80 16.86 -5.51
N LEU A 257 -7.72 15.91 -5.31
CA LEU A 257 -9.08 15.97 -5.86
C LEU A 257 -9.99 16.97 -5.12
N THR A 258 -9.86 17.12 -3.79
CA THR A 258 -10.90 17.75 -2.96
C THR A 258 -10.44 18.84 -1.98
N GLU A 259 -9.14 19.20 -1.91
CA GLU A 259 -8.62 20.24 -0.99
C GLU A 259 -9.40 21.56 -1.05
N GLU A 260 -9.87 21.97 -2.24
CA GLU A 260 -10.71 23.17 -2.47
C GLU A 260 -12.12 23.12 -1.83
N LYS A 261 -12.53 21.97 -1.28
CA LYS A 261 -13.80 21.78 -0.55
C LYS A 261 -13.66 21.87 0.96
N PHE A 262 -12.46 21.69 1.48
CA PHE A 262 -12.18 21.82 2.91
C PHE A 262 -12.01 23.30 3.28
N ALA A 263 -12.54 23.70 4.43
CA ALA A 263 -12.31 25.05 4.97
C ALA A 263 -10.81 25.25 5.32
N ASN A 264 -10.19 24.21 5.87
CA ASN A 264 -8.75 24.00 5.97
C ASN A 264 -8.49 22.50 5.80
N TRP A 265 -7.39 22.09 5.15
CA TRP A 265 -7.04 20.67 5.05
C TRP A 265 -6.71 20.11 6.46
N PRO A 266 -7.38 19.03 6.93
CA PRO A 266 -7.37 18.65 8.35
C PRO A 266 -6.06 18.03 8.84
N LEU A 267 -5.15 17.65 7.94
CA LEU A 267 -3.88 16.99 8.29
C LEU A 267 -2.66 17.90 8.05
N ASP A 268 -1.59 17.64 8.81
CA ASP A 268 -0.25 18.15 8.52
C ASP A 268 0.56 17.23 7.59
N ASP A 269 1.81 17.59 7.35
CA ASP A 269 2.72 16.88 6.44
C ASP A 269 3.27 15.56 7.04
N GLU A 270 3.03 15.29 8.33
CA GLU A 270 3.26 13.99 9.00
C GLU A 270 1.97 13.14 9.07
N PHE A 271 0.92 13.58 8.37
CA PHE A 271 -0.42 12.99 8.37
C PHE A 271 -1.09 12.95 9.75
N LEU A 272 -0.72 13.85 10.66
CA LEU A 272 -1.38 14.02 11.95
C LEU A 272 -2.54 15.02 11.83
N PRO A 273 -3.62 14.87 12.62
CA PRO A 273 -4.66 15.89 12.70
C PRO A 273 -4.10 17.22 13.19
N ARG A 274 -4.33 18.29 12.43
CA ARG A 274 -4.02 19.65 12.86
C ARG A 274 -4.87 19.96 14.09
N LYS A 275 -4.21 20.42 15.16
CA LYS A 275 -4.93 21.08 16.26
C LYS A 275 -5.53 22.35 15.70
N GLU A 276 -6.81 22.58 15.95
CA GLU A 276 -7.41 23.88 15.68
C GLU A 276 -6.61 24.93 16.44
N GLU A 277 -5.98 25.85 15.70
CA GLU A 277 -5.62 27.14 16.29
C GLU A 277 -6.94 27.83 16.59
N THR A 278 -7.38 27.74 17.85
CA THR A 278 -8.46 28.58 18.36
C THR A 278 -8.03 30.01 18.13
N VAL A 279 -8.56 30.61 17.06
CA VAL A 279 -8.54 32.05 16.84
C VAL A 279 -9.27 32.63 18.04
N GLU A 280 -8.51 33.11 19.03
CA GLU A 280 -9.06 33.97 20.06
C GLU A 280 -9.71 35.13 19.32
N GLU A 281 -11.05 35.17 19.31
CA GLU A 281 -11.75 36.34 18.81
C GLU A 281 -11.21 37.51 19.61
N VAL A 282 -10.53 38.45 18.92
CA VAL A 282 -10.12 39.71 19.50
C VAL A 282 -11.39 40.55 19.69
N HIS A 283 -12.16 40.16 20.71
CA HIS A 283 -13.25 40.92 21.28
C HIS A 283 -12.68 42.30 21.57
N THR A 284 -12.99 43.22 20.68
CA THR A 284 -12.54 44.60 20.79
C THR A 284 -13.38 45.21 21.90
N GLU A 285 -12.85 45.17 23.12
CA GLU A 285 -13.59 45.51 24.34
C GLU A 285 -13.93 47.02 24.32
N VAL A 286 -15.12 47.34 23.81
CA VAL A 286 -15.66 48.70 23.80
C VAL A 286 -16.08 49.05 25.22
N ALA A 287 -15.09 49.48 26.02
CA ALA A 287 -15.32 49.98 27.36
C ALA A 287 -16.29 51.19 27.33
N PRO A 288 -17.32 51.22 28.21
CA PRO A 288 -18.34 52.26 28.19
C PRO A 288 -17.86 53.59 28.79
N GLU A 289 -18.53 54.69 28.42
CA GLU A 289 -18.24 56.04 28.91
C GLU A 289 -18.43 56.20 30.43
N ALA A 290 -17.46 56.79 31.13
CA ALA A 290 -17.69 57.44 32.42
C ALA A 290 -16.64 58.53 32.75
N SER A 291 -17.11 59.79 32.75
CA SER A 291 -16.63 60.96 33.52
C SER A 291 -15.12 61.24 33.68
N ILE A 292 -14.71 62.38 33.14
CA ILE A 292 -13.44 63.08 33.44
C ILE A 292 -13.30 63.34 34.95
N ALA A 293 -12.10 63.13 35.51
CA ALA A 293 -11.66 63.68 36.79
C ALA A 293 -10.13 63.95 36.79
N GLU A 294 -9.76 65.21 36.96
CA GLU A 294 -8.39 65.74 37.07
C GLU A 294 -8.40 66.89 38.11
N PRO A 295 -7.25 67.39 38.59
CA PRO A 295 -6.00 66.68 38.89
C PRO A 295 -5.43 67.10 40.28
N GLN A 296 -4.64 66.24 40.94
CA GLN A 296 -3.68 66.69 41.96
C GLN A 296 -2.38 65.87 41.90
N ALA A 297 -1.27 66.49 42.27
CA ALA A 297 0.08 65.92 42.20
C ALA A 297 0.84 66.19 43.50
N GLU A 298 1.73 65.28 43.93
CA GLU A 298 2.95 65.66 44.65
C GLU A 298 4.06 64.58 44.65
N MET A 299 5.27 65.04 44.31
CA MET A 299 6.60 64.67 44.85
C MET A 299 7.00 63.22 45.25
N ALA A 300 7.97 62.70 44.46
CA ALA A 300 9.38 62.48 44.85
C ALA A 300 9.91 61.08 45.29
N ALA A 301 11.22 60.91 45.01
CA ALA A 301 12.16 59.87 45.48
C ALA A 301 12.01 58.43 44.90
N ALA A 302 13.08 57.65 44.65
CA ALA A 302 14.53 57.96 44.60
C ALA A 302 15.39 56.86 43.90
N THR A 303 16.27 57.31 42.99
CA THR A 303 17.65 56.83 42.70
C THR A 303 17.97 55.40 42.17
N SER A 304 18.94 55.36 41.23
CA SER A 304 19.93 54.28 40.95
C SER A 304 19.48 52.93 40.36
N THR A 305 20.21 52.29 39.43
CA THR A 305 21.43 52.67 38.66
C THR A 305 21.51 51.84 37.37
N THR A 306 21.93 52.47 36.27
CA THR A 306 22.43 51.78 35.06
C THR A 306 23.68 52.48 34.54
N GLN A 307 24.74 51.72 34.25
CA GLN A 307 25.95 52.14 33.54
C GLN A 307 26.11 51.18 32.34
N SER A 308 26.10 51.62 31.08
CA SER A 308 27.13 52.41 30.34
C SER A 308 28.39 51.58 30.08
N VAL A 309 29.03 51.56 28.90
CA VAL A 309 28.99 52.44 27.69
C VAL A 309 29.16 51.52 26.43
N GLU A 310 29.27 51.91 25.15
CA GLU A 310 29.62 53.19 24.50
C GLU A 310 28.99 53.31 23.08
N SER A 311 29.16 54.45 22.40
CA SER A 311 28.63 54.74 21.06
C SER A 311 29.62 55.54 20.21
N ALA A 312 29.69 55.30 18.90
CA ALA A 312 30.31 56.22 17.94
C ALA A 312 29.79 56.05 16.51
N ALA A 313 29.18 57.10 15.95
CA ALA A 313 28.97 57.31 14.52
C ALA A 313 29.08 58.83 14.20
N PRO A 314 29.58 59.27 13.02
CA PRO A 314 29.70 60.69 12.66
C PRO A 314 28.81 61.16 11.47
N THR A 315 28.67 62.49 11.31
CA THR A 315 27.70 63.22 10.47
C THR A 315 28.34 64.39 9.68
N SER A 316 27.85 64.92 8.54
CA SER A 316 26.91 64.40 7.51
C SER A 316 27.36 64.86 6.09
N ASN A 317 26.92 65.93 5.39
CA ASN A 317 25.81 66.89 5.58
C ASN A 317 25.47 67.70 4.29
N VAL A 318 24.17 67.79 3.94
CA VAL A 318 23.45 68.84 3.15
C VAL A 318 24.06 69.43 1.85
N THR A 319 23.33 69.32 0.74
CA THR A 319 22.93 70.48 -0.13
C THR A 319 21.78 70.07 -1.06
N ALA A 320 21.07 71.04 -1.68
CA ALA A 320 19.88 70.80 -2.50
C ALA A 320 19.79 71.77 -3.70
N ASN A 321 19.15 71.35 -4.80
CA ASN A 321 18.46 72.29 -5.70
C ASN A 321 17.45 71.61 -6.67
N ASP A 322 16.18 71.99 -6.50
CA ASP A 322 15.09 72.24 -7.45
C ASP A 322 15.12 71.72 -8.92
N ALA A 323 14.09 70.93 -9.31
CA ALA A 323 13.31 71.02 -10.57
C ALA A 323 12.20 69.94 -10.65
N ALA A 324 10.99 70.31 -11.12
CA ALA A 324 9.75 69.51 -11.19
C ALA A 324 9.64 68.61 -12.47
N PRO A 325 8.64 67.69 -12.65
CA PRO A 325 7.35 67.59 -11.95
C PRO A 325 6.78 66.17 -11.60
N SER A 326 5.65 66.18 -10.88
CA SER A 326 4.69 65.08 -10.63
C SER A 326 3.53 65.09 -11.67
N LEU A 327 2.57 64.14 -11.78
CA LEU A 327 1.80 63.31 -10.82
C LEU A 327 1.28 61.98 -11.42
N ASN A 328 0.78 61.10 -10.52
CA ASN A 328 -0.33 60.13 -10.66
C ASN A 328 -0.18 58.74 -11.34
N GLN A 329 -0.34 57.72 -10.47
CA GLN A 329 -1.25 56.55 -10.55
C GLN A 329 -0.93 55.28 -11.38
N ALA A 330 -1.40 54.17 -10.78
CA ALA A 330 -1.83 52.88 -11.34
C ALA A 330 -0.80 51.80 -11.75
N LEU A 331 -0.67 50.80 -10.87
CA LEU A 331 -0.86 49.36 -11.15
C LEU A 331 -0.48 48.84 -12.57
N THR A 332 0.70 48.23 -12.73
CA THR A 332 0.92 46.89 -13.33
C THR A 332 2.43 46.59 -13.53
N THR A 333 3.00 45.64 -12.77
CA THR A 333 4.31 45.03 -13.11
C THR A 333 4.44 43.57 -12.61
N ASN A 334 4.09 42.65 -13.50
CA ASN A 334 4.80 41.41 -13.80
C ASN A 334 5.24 40.48 -12.64
N ALA A 335 4.32 39.66 -12.16
CA ALA A 335 4.65 38.34 -11.60
C ALA A 335 4.90 37.33 -12.74
N THR A 336 6.09 37.35 -13.35
CA THR A 336 6.46 36.43 -14.45
C THR A 336 7.89 35.90 -14.28
N ALA A 337 8.11 35.08 -13.25
CA ALA A 337 9.40 34.42 -13.00
C ALA A 337 9.28 33.15 -12.13
N PHE A 338 8.49 32.14 -12.55
CA PHE A 338 8.70 30.71 -12.18
C PHE A 338 7.85 29.73 -13.02
N THR A 339 7.68 29.99 -14.32
CA THR A 339 6.82 29.19 -15.22
C THR A 339 7.55 28.75 -16.49
N SER A 340 8.60 27.93 -16.33
CA SER A 340 9.21 27.19 -17.45
C SER A 340 9.94 25.91 -17.01
N VAL A 341 9.21 24.92 -16.48
CA VAL A 341 9.58 23.53 -16.80
C VAL A 341 9.24 23.36 -18.28
N GLY A 342 10.24 23.57 -19.13
CA GLY A 342 10.07 23.70 -20.58
C GLY A 342 9.42 22.43 -21.16
N ASN A 343 8.32 22.62 -21.89
CA ASN A 343 7.56 21.56 -22.55
C ASN A 343 8.50 20.56 -23.26
N LEU A 344 8.58 19.32 -22.77
CA LEU A 344 9.53 18.29 -23.25
C LEU A 344 9.07 17.71 -24.60
N ALA A 345 9.07 18.56 -25.62
CA ALA A 345 8.47 18.31 -26.93
C ALA A 345 9.18 17.22 -27.78
N SER A 346 10.35 16.73 -27.36
CA SER A 346 11.01 15.59 -27.99
C SER A 346 11.94 14.82 -27.04
N ARG A 347 12.18 13.56 -27.38
CA ARG A 347 13.18 12.67 -26.73
C ARG A 347 14.58 13.30 -26.72
N ASP A 348 14.97 13.95 -27.82
CA ASP A 348 16.27 14.62 -27.95
C ASP A 348 16.40 15.83 -27.01
N HIS A 349 15.32 16.59 -26.81
CA HIS A 349 15.31 17.71 -25.86
C HIS A 349 15.51 17.22 -24.43
N ALA A 350 14.84 16.14 -24.04
CA ALA A 350 15.03 15.52 -22.72
C ALA A 350 16.48 15.03 -22.51
N PHE A 351 17.11 14.42 -23.52
CA PHE A 351 18.52 14.04 -23.44
C PHE A 351 19.50 15.21 -23.44
N GLN A 352 19.14 16.35 -24.04
CA GLN A 352 19.93 17.59 -23.96
C GLN A 352 19.91 18.18 -22.54
N GLU A 353 18.76 18.22 -21.87
CA GLU A 353 18.70 18.64 -20.46
C GLU A 353 19.45 17.67 -19.54
N LEU A 354 19.31 16.35 -19.74
CA LEU A 354 20.07 15.35 -18.99
C LEU A 354 21.59 15.50 -19.17
N ARG A 355 22.06 15.91 -20.37
CA ARG A 355 23.50 16.19 -20.58
C ARG A 355 23.96 17.42 -19.79
N LYS A 356 23.19 18.51 -19.74
CA LYS A 356 23.54 19.69 -18.91
C LYS A 356 23.67 19.31 -17.42
N ILE A 357 22.80 18.43 -16.93
CA ILE A 357 22.85 17.90 -15.57
C ILE A 357 24.10 17.03 -15.37
N ALA A 358 24.43 16.16 -16.33
CA ALA A 358 25.65 15.34 -16.29
C ALA A 358 26.94 16.19 -16.30
N GLU A 359 26.97 17.24 -17.12
CA GLU A 359 28.08 18.22 -17.18
C GLU A 359 28.22 19.01 -15.88
N TYR A 360 27.10 19.41 -15.26
CA TYR A 360 27.10 20.03 -13.93
C TYR A 360 27.73 19.12 -12.87
N PHE A 361 27.24 17.88 -12.73
CA PHE A 361 27.83 16.91 -11.78
C PHE A 361 29.30 16.60 -12.08
N LYS A 362 29.70 16.57 -13.35
CA LYS A 362 31.10 16.36 -13.76
C LYS A 362 32.00 17.54 -13.39
N ALA A 363 31.46 18.75 -13.26
CA ALA A 363 32.18 19.95 -12.86
C ALA A 363 32.21 20.16 -11.34
N THR A 364 31.13 19.82 -10.61
CA THR A 364 31.03 19.97 -9.15
C THR A 364 31.57 18.76 -8.39
N GLU A 365 31.34 17.55 -8.91
CA GLU A 365 31.72 16.28 -8.27
C GLU A 365 32.42 15.33 -9.28
N PRO A 366 33.68 15.61 -9.71
CA PRO A 366 34.34 14.84 -10.79
C PRO A 366 34.54 13.32 -10.53
N HIS A 367 34.32 12.87 -9.30
CA HIS A 367 34.39 11.46 -8.88
C HIS A 367 33.02 10.83 -8.57
N SER A 368 31.93 11.59 -8.72
CA SER A 368 30.57 11.11 -8.48
C SER A 368 30.13 10.18 -9.62
N PRO A 369 29.64 8.97 -9.33
CA PRO A 369 29.19 8.02 -10.36
C PRO A 369 27.97 8.56 -11.14
N ILE A 370 27.25 9.53 -10.59
CA ILE A 370 26.04 10.12 -11.19
C ILE A 370 26.32 10.67 -12.59
N SER A 371 27.39 11.43 -12.78
CA SER A 371 27.74 12.01 -14.10
C SER A 371 27.97 10.94 -15.17
N PHE A 372 28.64 9.84 -14.82
CA PHE A 372 28.90 8.70 -15.72
C PHE A 372 27.64 7.86 -15.97
N LEU A 373 26.77 7.70 -14.96
CA LEU A 373 25.48 7.00 -15.10
C LEU A 373 24.51 7.76 -16.00
N LEU A 374 24.46 9.10 -15.90
CA LEU A 374 23.63 9.95 -16.76
C LEU A 374 24.08 9.90 -18.23
N GLU A 375 25.38 10.05 -18.50
CA GLU A 375 25.90 9.90 -19.89
C GLU A 375 25.71 8.48 -20.43
N ARG A 376 25.82 7.43 -19.60
CA ARG A 376 25.50 6.07 -20.02
C ARG A 376 24.01 5.91 -20.34
N ALA A 377 23.11 6.49 -19.54
CA ALA A 377 21.66 6.46 -19.79
C ALA A 377 21.28 7.21 -21.08
N ILE A 378 21.88 8.37 -21.35
CA ILE A 378 21.70 9.10 -22.61
C ILE A 378 22.17 8.25 -23.79
N ARG A 379 23.36 7.62 -23.71
CA ARG A 379 23.88 6.76 -24.78
C ARG A 379 23.01 5.53 -25.04
N TRP A 380 22.56 4.83 -23.99
CA TRP A 380 21.58 3.75 -24.11
C TRP A 380 20.26 4.25 -24.71
N GLY A 381 19.88 5.49 -24.43
CA GLY A 381 18.74 6.19 -25.04
C GLY A 381 18.81 6.41 -26.56
N TYR A 382 19.99 6.24 -27.18
CA TYR A 382 20.21 6.32 -28.63
C TYR A 382 20.57 4.98 -29.29
N MET A 383 20.72 3.90 -28.53
CA MET A 383 20.98 2.56 -29.07
C MET A 383 19.68 1.89 -29.54
N SER A 384 19.78 1.03 -30.55
CA SER A 384 18.72 0.07 -30.85
C SER A 384 18.67 -1.03 -29.78
N LEU A 385 17.51 -1.68 -29.61
CA LEU A 385 17.34 -2.75 -28.62
C LEU A 385 18.36 -3.90 -28.77
N PRO A 386 18.70 -4.39 -29.99
CA PRO A 386 19.74 -5.41 -30.15
C PRO A 386 21.12 -4.95 -29.69
N GLU A 387 21.52 -3.71 -29.97
CA GLU A 387 22.81 -3.15 -29.53
C GLU A 387 22.87 -3.01 -28.00
N LEU A 388 21.78 -2.54 -27.40
CA LEU A 388 21.66 -2.40 -25.94
C LEU A 388 21.73 -3.78 -25.24
N LEU A 389 21.02 -4.79 -25.77
CA LEU A 389 21.06 -6.16 -25.23
C LEU A 389 22.45 -6.79 -25.41
N GLN A 390 23.11 -6.61 -26.55
CA GLN A 390 24.47 -7.11 -26.79
C GLN A 390 25.48 -6.49 -25.80
N GLU A 391 25.32 -5.21 -25.46
CA GLU A 391 26.19 -4.54 -24.48
C GLU A 391 25.85 -4.94 -23.03
N MET A 392 24.56 -4.96 -22.65
CA MET A 392 24.12 -5.34 -21.30
C MET A 392 24.43 -6.80 -20.95
N THR A 393 24.39 -7.71 -21.92
CA THR A 393 24.84 -9.10 -21.77
C THR A 393 26.36 -9.26 -21.82
N GLY A 394 27.13 -8.19 -22.08
CA GLY A 394 28.59 -8.23 -22.20
C GLY A 394 29.09 -9.07 -23.39
N GLY A 395 28.27 -9.27 -24.42
CA GLY A 395 28.57 -10.13 -25.56
C GLY A 395 28.44 -11.64 -25.28
N ASN A 396 27.73 -12.05 -24.23
CA ASN A 396 27.47 -13.46 -23.92
C ASN A 396 26.38 -14.04 -24.85
N ASN A 397 26.78 -14.45 -26.06
CA ASN A 397 25.89 -14.96 -27.12
C ASN A 397 24.84 -15.98 -26.62
N ASN A 398 25.19 -16.91 -25.73
CA ASN A 398 24.26 -17.91 -25.19
C ASN A 398 23.03 -17.32 -24.48
N VAL A 399 23.18 -16.13 -23.88
CA VAL A 399 22.05 -15.40 -23.25
C VAL A 399 21.21 -14.71 -24.32
N MET A 400 21.85 -14.15 -25.35
CA MET A 400 21.18 -13.49 -26.48
C MET A 400 20.38 -14.50 -27.32
N GLU A 401 20.91 -15.70 -27.57
CA GLU A 401 20.18 -16.79 -28.25
C GLU A 401 18.92 -17.20 -27.48
N HIS A 402 19.01 -17.33 -26.15
CA HIS A 402 17.87 -17.67 -25.30
C HIS A 402 16.79 -16.56 -25.30
N ILE A 403 17.21 -15.29 -25.23
CA ILE A 403 16.30 -14.13 -25.32
C ILE A 403 15.62 -14.09 -26.71
N ASN A 404 16.37 -14.32 -27.79
CA ASN A 404 15.82 -14.34 -29.14
C ASN A 404 14.80 -15.48 -29.31
N GLN A 405 15.09 -16.69 -28.83
CA GLN A 405 14.17 -17.84 -28.89
C GLN A 405 12.88 -17.62 -28.10
N LEU A 406 12.93 -16.92 -26.96
CA LEU A 406 11.75 -16.59 -26.16
C LEU A 406 10.93 -15.41 -26.71
N THR A 407 11.52 -14.57 -27.56
CA THR A 407 10.87 -13.35 -28.11
C THR A 407 10.52 -13.44 -29.58
N GLY A 408 10.99 -14.46 -30.31
CA GLY A 408 10.77 -14.64 -31.74
C GLY A 408 11.50 -13.62 -32.62
N MET A 409 12.54 -12.95 -32.09
CA MET A 409 13.32 -11.93 -32.81
C MET A 409 14.31 -12.52 -33.84
N ASP A 410 14.34 -13.84 -33.98
CA ASP A 410 15.25 -14.61 -34.83
C ASP A 410 14.72 -14.83 -36.27
N ASN A 411 13.47 -14.47 -36.59
CA ASN A 411 12.95 -14.47 -37.96
C ASN A 411 12.13 -13.20 -38.27
N LEU A 412 12.78 -12.20 -38.86
CA LEU A 412 12.14 -10.94 -39.33
C LEU A 412 11.83 -10.93 -40.84
N ASP A 413 12.24 -11.96 -41.58
CA ASP A 413 11.88 -12.10 -42.99
C ASP A 413 10.39 -12.39 -43.14
N LYS A 414 9.70 -11.61 -43.99
CA LYS A 414 8.28 -11.81 -44.28
C LYS A 414 8.10 -13.10 -45.07
N VAL A 415 7.34 -14.04 -44.49
CA VAL A 415 6.82 -15.20 -45.23
C VAL A 415 6.03 -14.70 -46.44
N ASP A 416 6.48 -15.04 -47.65
CA ASP A 416 5.75 -14.71 -48.86
C ASP A 416 4.48 -15.59 -48.95
N LEU A 417 3.33 -14.94 -49.00
CA LEU A 417 2.01 -15.59 -48.99
C LEU A 417 1.50 -15.91 -50.40
N ALA A 418 2.28 -15.61 -51.45
CA ALA A 418 1.87 -15.76 -52.85
C ALA A 418 1.47 -17.19 -53.26
N ASP A 419 1.98 -18.23 -52.59
CA ASP A 419 1.80 -19.65 -52.97
C ASP A 419 0.83 -20.43 -52.05
N LYS A 420 -0.11 -19.74 -51.38
CA LYS A 420 -1.26 -20.36 -50.68
C LYS A 420 -2.61 -19.94 -51.25
N GLY A 421 -2.67 -19.80 -52.57
CA GLY A 421 -3.84 -19.37 -53.34
C GLY A 421 -4.72 -20.49 -53.88
N GLU A 422 -5.28 -21.37 -53.04
CA GLU A 422 -6.46 -22.18 -53.42
C GLU A 422 -7.69 -21.79 -52.58
N ALA A 423 -8.84 -21.65 -53.25
CA ALA A 423 -9.96 -20.86 -52.74
C ALA A 423 -10.98 -21.67 -51.94
N PHE A 424 -11.11 -21.37 -50.64
CA PHE A 424 -12.25 -21.79 -49.82
C PHE A 424 -13.42 -20.80 -49.95
N SER A 425 -14.28 -21.02 -50.94
CA SER A 425 -15.57 -20.34 -51.05
C SER A 425 -16.56 -20.84 -49.96
N PRO A 426 -17.29 -19.95 -49.27
CA PRO A 426 -18.25 -20.34 -48.24
C PRO A 426 -19.58 -20.83 -48.84
N THR A 427 -19.66 -22.12 -49.16
CA THR A 427 -20.91 -22.75 -49.64
C THR A 427 -21.87 -23.01 -48.48
N VAL A 428 -22.87 -22.14 -48.30
CA VAL A 428 -23.98 -22.35 -47.35
C VAL A 428 -24.87 -23.48 -47.84
N ASN A 429 -24.75 -24.66 -47.23
CA ASN A 429 -25.48 -25.85 -47.66
C ASN A 429 -26.82 -26.04 -46.90
N MET A 430 -27.85 -25.31 -47.30
CA MET A 430 -29.23 -25.47 -46.80
C MET A 430 -29.83 -26.80 -47.28
N SER A 431 -29.84 -27.82 -46.43
CA SER A 431 -30.45 -29.13 -46.71
C SER A 431 -31.74 -29.34 -45.91
N ASN A 432 -32.89 -29.13 -46.55
CA ASN A 432 -34.19 -29.53 -46.02
C ASN A 432 -34.29 -31.06 -45.88
N PRO A 433 -34.70 -31.60 -44.71
CA PRO A 433 -35.17 -32.97 -44.63
C PRO A 433 -36.58 -33.08 -45.26
N VAL A 434 -36.79 -34.10 -46.10
CA VAL A 434 -38.09 -34.37 -46.73
C VAL A 434 -39.04 -35.05 -45.73
N VAL A 435 -40.28 -34.57 -45.66
CA VAL A 435 -41.34 -35.18 -44.84
C VAL A 435 -41.78 -36.51 -45.45
N SER A 436 -41.87 -37.54 -44.60
CA SER A 436 -42.66 -38.76 -44.87
C SER A 436 -43.44 -39.13 -43.61
N GLN A 437 -44.67 -39.60 -43.76
CA GLN A 437 -45.65 -39.71 -42.66
C GLN A 437 -45.93 -41.16 -42.26
N ALA A 438 -45.77 -41.47 -40.96
CA ALA A 438 -46.54 -42.43 -40.15
C ALA A 438 -45.89 -42.53 -38.74
N GLU A 439 -46.55 -42.69 -37.60
CA GLU A 439 -47.87 -42.35 -37.06
C GLU A 439 -47.84 -42.80 -35.58
N VAL A 440 -47.94 -41.84 -34.64
CA VAL A 440 -48.45 -41.93 -33.25
C VAL A 440 -48.04 -43.10 -32.32
N ALA A 441 -47.37 -42.74 -31.21
CA ALA A 441 -47.69 -43.21 -29.85
C ALA A 441 -47.12 -42.24 -28.77
N GLN A 442 -47.77 -42.17 -27.59
CA GLN A 442 -47.29 -41.44 -26.39
C GLN A 442 -46.42 -42.40 -25.51
N VAL A 443 -45.77 -42.06 -24.39
CA VAL A 443 -46.28 -41.48 -23.10
C VAL A 443 -45.16 -40.77 -22.28
N SER A 444 -45.57 -40.06 -21.23
CA SER A 444 -44.80 -39.25 -20.26
C SER A 444 -43.79 -40.00 -19.36
N PRO A 445 -42.86 -39.30 -18.67
CA PRO A 445 -41.82 -39.90 -17.80
C PRO A 445 -42.26 -40.15 -16.35
N SER A 446 -41.51 -40.98 -15.62
CA SER A 446 -41.68 -41.27 -14.18
C SER A 446 -40.34 -41.35 -13.44
N SER A 447 -40.31 -40.88 -12.19
CA SER A 447 -39.15 -40.83 -11.28
C SER A 447 -38.89 -42.15 -10.52
N VAL A 448 -37.65 -42.38 -10.06
CA VAL A 448 -37.29 -43.43 -9.08
C VAL A 448 -36.21 -42.91 -8.10
N THR A 449 -36.17 -43.46 -6.88
CA THR A 449 -35.49 -42.94 -5.67
C THR A 449 -34.28 -43.81 -5.22
N LEU A 450 -33.53 -43.33 -4.23
CA LEU A 450 -32.47 -44.09 -3.50
C LEU A 450 -32.99 -45.37 -2.81
N PRO A 451 -32.08 -46.37 -2.60
CA PRO A 451 -32.16 -47.38 -1.53
C PRO A 451 -30.96 -47.32 -0.54
N THR A 452 -31.04 -48.09 0.57
CA THR A 452 -30.11 -48.01 1.72
C THR A 452 -29.73 -49.40 2.29
N GLU A 453 -28.47 -49.54 2.74
CA GLU A 453 -27.91 -50.47 3.76
C GLU A 453 -27.88 -52.03 3.63
N GLU A 454 -26.99 -52.62 4.45
CA GLU A 454 -26.75 -54.05 4.79
C GLU A 454 -26.21 -55.01 3.68
N SER A 455 -25.36 -56.02 3.94
CA SER A 455 -24.66 -56.50 5.16
C SER A 455 -23.35 -57.29 4.81
N VAL A 456 -22.64 -57.84 5.82
CA VAL A 456 -21.25 -58.38 5.74
C VAL A 456 -21.14 -59.90 5.89
N PRO A 457 -20.19 -60.57 5.20
CA PRO A 457 -19.51 -61.77 5.73
C PRO A 457 -17.95 -61.68 5.69
N THR A 458 -17.26 -62.70 6.25
CA THR A 458 -15.99 -62.50 6.98
C THR A 458 -14.89 -63.56 6.72
N GLN A 459 -13.60 -63.14 6.80
CA GLN A 459 -12.36 -63.96 6.96
C GLN A 459 -11.88 -64.81 5.75
N PRO A 460 -10.62 -65.34 5.74
CA PRO A 460 -9.62 -65.46 6.83
C PRO A 460 -8.24 -64.78 6.60
N ILE A 461 -7.43 -64.79 7.67
CA ILE A 461 -6.05 -64.25 7.76
C ILE A 461 -5.02 -65.40 7.69
N LYS A 462 -3.77 -65.11 7.28
CA LYS A 462 -2.58 -65.95 7.56
C LYS A 462 -1.35 -65.12 7.93
N THR A 463 -0.56 -65.64 8.88
CA THR A 463 0.81 -65.25 9.25
C THR A 463 1.82 -65.55 8.11
N GLU A 464 3.08 -65.09 8.10
CA GLU A 464 4.11 -65.12 9.17
C GLU A 464 5.31 -64.18 8.91
N GLU A 465 6.13 -63.95 9.95
CA GLU A 465 7.60 -63.66 10.06
C GLU A 465 8.49 -63.41 8.80
N THR A 466 9.63 -62.66 8.80
CA THR A 466 10.53 -62.11 9.87
C THR A 466 11.54 -61.03 9.37
N THR A 467 12.18 -60.30 10.31
CA THR A 467 13.55 -59.71 10.29
C THR A 467 14.04 -58.65 9.26
N SER A 468 14.30 -57.44 9.78
CA SER A 468 15.49 -56.57 9.60
C SER A 468 16.15 -56.31 8.22
N LYS A 469 16.18 -55.03 7.80
CA LYS A 469 17.38 -54.15 7.73
C LYS A 469 17.09 -52.77 7.10
N SER A 470 17.79 -51.73 7.53
CA SER A 470 17.91 -50.44 6.83
C SER A 470 18.88 -50.55 5.64
N PRO A 471 18.84 -49.62 4.66
CA PRO A 471 19.73 -48.46 4.78
C PRO A 471 19.19 -47.09 4.26
N ASP A 472 19.78 -46.04 4.84
CA ASP A 472 20.10 -44.67 4.38
C ASP A 472 19.44 -43.92 3.19
N SER A 473 19.45 -42.59 3.39
CA SER A 473 19.64 -41.48 2.42
C SER A 473 18.41 -40.83 1.76
N LEU A 474 18.63 -39.57 1.28
CA LEU A 474 17.66 -38.58 0.77
C LEU A 474 16.70 -38.10 1.88
N SER A 475 16.93 -37.00 2.60
CA SER A 475 17.63 -35.72 2.32
C SER A 475 16.96 -34.82 1.29
N ASP A 476 16.93 -33.53 1.65
CA ASP A 476 16.77 -32.34 0.81
C ASP A 476 15.40 -32.10 0.11
N PHE A 477 14.56 -31.33 0.80
CA PHE A 477 13.62 -30.39 0.20
C PHE A 477 13.78 -29.04 0.91
N GLU A 478 14.18 -28.01 0.17
CA GLU A 478 14.31 -26.64 0.69
C GLU A 478 13.19 -25.74 0.17
N TRP A 479 12.66 -24.94 1.11
CA TRP A 479 11.93 -23.67 1.02
C TRP A 479 11.12 -23.35 -0.25
#